data_AF-A0AAP5IDM7-F1
#
_entry.id   AF-A0AAP5IDM7-F1
#
_cell.length_a   1.000
_cell.length_b   1.000
_cell.length_c   1.000
_cell.angle_alpha   90.00
_cell.angle_beta   90.00
_cell.angle_gamma   90.00
#
_symmetry.space_group_name_H-M   'P 1'
#
loop_
_entity.id
_entity.type
_entity.pdbx_description
1 polymer ?
#
loop_
_entity_poly.entity_id
_entity_poly.type
_entity_poly.pdbx_seq_one_letter_code
_entity_poly.pdbx_strand_id
1 'polypeptide(L)'
;MSTSLYDFHHNFAVIIGINDYVNGIPRLRTAVPDAERLAKILQDNTRKDGKYNVLKLLDASATFDKLSDLLEAFKQKTIRLLDGSIPVGKDDRLLFYFAGHGIIPKDGLEDTKDLVAYLAPQDANGGIFLETDFEKISKVLLPMKKLRDALAELPCPR
;
A
#
# COMPACT_ATOMS: atom_id res chain seq x y z
N MET A 1 -25.56 -21.39 -1.39
CA MET A 1 -24.11 -21.04 -1.31
C MET A 1 -23.90 -19.90 -2.29
N SER A 2 -23.53 -18.70 -1.83
CA SER A 2 -23.23 -17.58 -2.73
C SER A 2 -21.76 -17.72 -3.12
N THR A 3 -21.52 -18.29 -4.30
CA THR A 3 -20.24 -18.24 -4.99
C THR A 3 -20.02 -16.81 -5.46
N SER A 4 -18.80 -16.32 -5.29
CA SER A 4 -18.33 -15.08 -5.95
C SER A 4 -18.70 -15.15 -7.43
N LEU A 5 -19.14 -14.04 -8.03
CA LEU A 5 -19.40 -13.94 -9.48
C LEU A 5 -18.13 -14.17 -10.32
N TYR A 6 -16.96 -14.10 -9.70
CA TYR A 6 -15.65 -14.31 -10.30
C TYR A 6 -14.89 -15.40 -9.55
N ASP A 7 -14.50 -16.46 -10.25
CA ASP A 7 -13.49 -17.41 -9.78
C ASP A 7 -12.11 -16.81 -10.06
N PHE A 8 -11.48 -16.26 -9.02
CA PHE A 8 -10.13 -15.72 -9.12
C PHE A 8 -9.10 -16.86 -9.05
N HIS A 9 -8.09 -16.83 -9.91
CA HIS A 9 -6.98 -17.77 -9.89
C HIS A 9 -6.10 -17.58 -8.65
N HIS A 10 -5.73 -16.33 -8.35
CA HIS A 10 -5.00 -15.99 -7.13
C HIS A 10 -5.62 -14.79 -6.41
N ASN A 11 -5.52 -14.86 -5.09
CA ASN A 11 -5.89 -13.76 -4.19
C ASN A 11 -4.60 -13.21 -3.58
N PHE A 12 -4.25 -11.97 -3.88
CA PHE A 12 -3.09 -11.31 -3.32
C PHE A 12 -3.50 -10.18 -2.37
N ALA A 13 -2.73 -9.98 -1.30
CA ALA A 13 -2.86 -8.78 -0.49
C ALA A 13 -1.49 -8.20 -0.16
N VAL A 14 -1.39 -6.87 -0.26
CA VAL A 14 -0.26 -6.12 0.28
C VAL A 14 -0.77 -5.30 1.45
N ILE A 15 -0.21 -5.55 2.63
CA ILE A 15 -0.71 -5.02 3.91
C ILE A 15 0.44 -4.32 4.62
N ILE A 16 0.30 -3.02 4.78
CA ILE A 16 1.32 -2.14 5.34
C ILE A 16 0.79 -1.54 6.65
N GLY A 17 1.56 -1.63 7.72
CA GLY A 17 1.23 -1.06 9.03
C GLY A 17 2.45 -0.42 9.67
N ILE A 18 2.38 0.86 10.02
CA ILE A 18 3.53 1.60 10.56
C ILE A 18 3.14 2.31 11.85
N ASN A 19 3.72 1.87 12.96
CA ASN A 19 3.64 2.52 14.26
C ASN A 19 4.92 3.31 14.56
N ASP A 20 6.08 2.68 14.34
CA ASP A 20 7.37 3.14 14.82
C ASP A 20 8.15 3.91 13.76
N TYR A 21 7.73 5.14 13.51
CA TYR A 21 8.48 6.10 12.72
C TYR A 21 9.76 6.55 13.43
N VAL A 22 10.86 6.66 12.67
CA VAL A 22 12.21 6.87 13.26
C VAL A 22 12.74 8.29 13.16
N ASN A 23 12.22 9.12 12.27
CA ASN A 23 12.81 10.43 11.95
C ASN A 23 11.92 11.61 12.38
N GLY A 24 11.36 11.57 13.59
CA GLY A 24 10.62 12.69 14.19
C GLY A 24 9.13 12.78 13.82
N ILE A 25 8.61 11.81 13.07
CA ILE A 25 7.16 11.63 12.91
C ILE A 25 6.59 10.98 14.19
N PRO A 26 5.45 11.46 14.75
CA PRO A 26 4.86 10.87 15.96
C PRO A 26 4.51 9.39 15.79
N ARG A 27 4.78 8.57 16.80
CA ARG A 27 4.45 7.14 16.78
C ARG A 27 2.94 6.90 16.84
N LEU A 28 2.48 5.86 16.16
CA LEU A 28 1.12 5.35 16.25
C LEU A 28 1.07 4.10 17.14
N ARG A 29 -0.15 3.61 17.42
CA ARG A 29 -0.36 2.41 18.27
C ARG A 29 -1.13 1.30 17.58
N THR A 30 -2.02 1.64 16.65
CA THR A 30 -2.99 0.68 16.08
C THR A 30 -2.61 0.19 14.69
N ALA A 31 -1.76 0.90 13.95
CA ALA A 31 -1.50 0.57 12.54
C ALA A 31 -0.92 -0.83 12.35
N VAL A 32 0.05 -1.23 13.19
CA VAL A 32 0.60 -2.58 13.15
C VAL A 32 -0.42 -3.63 13.62
N PRO A 33 -1.08 -3.50 14.79
CA PRO A 33 -2.15 -4.42 15.18
C PRO A 33 -3.26 -4.60 14.13
N ASP A 34 -3.68 -3.52 13.47
CA ASP A 34 -4.71 -3.53 12.43
C ASP A 34 -4.23 -4.32 11.20
N ALA A 35 -3.02 -4.03 10.72
CA ALA A 35 -2.38 -4.75 9.61
C ALA A 35 -2.23 -6.26 9.92
N GLU A 36 -1.78 -6.61 11.13
CA GLU A 36 -1.63 -7.99 11.55
C GLU A 36 -2.98 -8.72 11.66
N ARG A 37 -3.98 -8.05 12.22
CA ARG A 37 -5.32 -8.63 12.34
C ARG A 37 -5.93 -8.89 10.97
N LEU A 38 -5.80 -7.94 10.04
CA LEU A 38 -6.30 -8.07 8.68
C LEU A 38 -5.55 -9.18 7.92
N ALA A 39 -4.22 -9.24 8.02
CA ALA A 39 -3.42 -10.31 7.42
C ALA A 39 -3.91 -11.69 7.86
N LYS A 40 -4.12 -11.87 9.18
CA LYS A 40 -4.65 -13.13 9.73
C LYS A 40 -6.03 -13.48 9.18
N ILE A 41 -6.92 -12.50 9.03
CA ILE A 41 -8.26 -12.70 8.47
C ILE A 41 -8.19 -13.12 7.00
N LEU A 42 -7.26 -12.59 6.22
CA LEU A 42 -7.12 -12.85 4.79
C LEU A 42 -6.39 -14.16 4.49
N GLN A 43 -5.47 -14.59 5.36
CA GLN A 43 -4.74 -15.86 5.25
C GLN A 43 -5.56 -17.07 5.74
N ASP A 44 -6.75 -16.86 6.28
CA ASP A 44 -7.59 -17.94 6.78
C ASP A 44 -8.14 -18.80 5.62
N ASN A 45 -7.80 -20.09 5.63
CA ASN A 45 -8.22 -21.05 4.60
C ASN A 45 -9.71 -21.42 4.68
N THR A 46 -10.40 -21.06 5.76
CA THR A 46 -11.84 -21.33 5.94
C THR A 46 -12.74 -20.29 5.27
N ARG A 47 -12.15 -19.23 4.71
CA ARG A 47 -12.85 -18.18 3.97
C ARG A 47 -13.55 -18.73 2.73
N LYS A 48 -14.78 -18.26 2.52
CA LYS A 48 -15.58 -18.60 1.33
C LYS A 48 -15.02 -18.06 0.02
N ASP A 49 -14.30 -16.95 0.07
CA ASP A 49 -13.65 -16.34 -1.09
C ASP A 49 -12.20 -16.81 -1.27
N GLY A 50 -11.74 -17.77 -0.46
CA GLY A 50 -10.40 -18.34 -0.54
C GLY A 50 -9.34 -17.54 0.23
N LYS A 51 -8.23 -18.22 0.53
CA LYS A 51 -7.07 -17.64 1.22
C LYS A 51 -6.36 -16.63 0.33
N TYR A 52 -5.73 -15.64 0.96
CA TYR A 52 -4.86 -14.67 0.29
C TYR A 52 -3.38 -15.00 0.50
N ASN A 53 -2.59 -14.77 -0.54
CA ASN A 53 -1.14 -14.67 -0.48
C ASN A 53 -0.79 -13.24 -0.04
N VAL A 54 -0.28 -13.10 1.19
CA VAL A 54 -0.08 -11.79 1.83
C VAL A 54 1.39 -11.38 1.84
N LEU A 55 1.71 -10.22 1.26
CA LEU A 55 2.92 -9.47 1.56
C LEU A 55 2.63 -8.51 2.72
N LYS A 56 3.35 -8.67 3.84
CA LYS A 56 3.21 -7.84 5.03
C LYS A 56 4.45 -6.95 5.20
N LEU A 57 4.27 -5.63 5.26
CA LEU A 57 5.34 -4.67 5.56
C LEU A 57 4.98 -3.93 6.85
N LEU A 58 5.69 -4.23 7.94
CA LEU A 58 5.50 -3.60 9.25
C LEU A 58 6.71 -2.77 9.64
N ASP A 59 6.47 -1.59 10.21
CA ASP A 59 7.48 -0.69 10.77
C ASP A 59 8.75 -0.60 9.90
N ALA A 60 9.89 -1.10 10.39
CA ALA A 60 11.20 -1.02 9.75
C ALA A 60 11.28 -1.68 8.36
N SER A 61 10.28 -2.48 7.97
CA SER A 61 10.20 -3.06 6.61
C SER A 61 9.41 -2.20 5.61
N ALA A 62 8.73 -1.15 6.07
CA ALA A 62 7.92 -0.25 5.26
C ALA A 62 8.66 1.08 4.96
N THR A 63 9.90 0.98 4.47
CA THR A 63 10.73 2.12 4.08
C THR A 63 10.32 2.72 2.74
N PHE A 64 10.76 3.94 2.42
CA PHE A 64 10.50 4.57 1.14
C PHE A 64 10.96 3.71 -0.03
N ASP A 65 12.16 3.12 0.06
CA ASP A 65 12.69 2.22 -0.95
C ASP A 65 11.80 1.00 -1.15
N LYS A 66 11.31 0.39 -0.07
CA LYS A 66 10.41 -0.77 -0.16
C LYS A 66 9.06 -0.45 -0.75
N LEU A 67 8.50 0.74 -0.46
CA LEU A 67 7.25 1.18 -1.08
C LEU A 67 7.44 1.56 -2.55
N SER A 68 8.59 2.14 -2.90
CA SER A 68 8.95 2.45 -4.29
C SER A 68 9.14 1.16 -5.11
N ASP A 69 9.85 0.18 -4.55
CA ASP A 69 9.99 -1.18 -5.09
C ASP A 69 8.64 -1.83 -5.39
N LEU A 70 7.66 -1.63 -4.51
CA LEU A 70 6.32 -2.15 -4.65
C LEU A 70 5.57 -1.49 -5.83
N LEU A 71 5.69 -0.17 -6.00
CA LEU A 71 5.10 0.52 -7.15
C LEU A 71 5.70 0.02 -8.47
N GLU A 72 7.02 -0.14 -8.52
CA GLU A 72 7.70 -0.64 -9.72
C GLU A 72 7.27 -2.07 -10.05
N ALA A 73 7.07 -2.92 -9.04
CA ALA A 73 6.53 -4.26 -9.24
C ALA A 73 5.12 -4.21 -9.87
N PHE A 74 4.23 -3.32 -9.41
CA PHE A 74 2.89 -3.16 -9.98
C PHE A 74 2.91 -2.67 -11.43
N LYS A 75 3.75 -1.69 -11.77
CA LYS A 75 3.95 -1.24 -13.16
C LYS A 75 4.47 -2.37 -14.07
N GLN A 76 5.30 -3.24 -13.52
CA GLN A 76 5.76 -4.46 -14.21
C GLN A 76 4.71 -5.58 -14.23
N LYS A 77 3.51 -5.33 -13.69
CA LYS A 77 2.39 -6.28 -13.58
C LYS A 77 2.78 -7.52 -12.78
N THR A 78 3.50 -7.31 -11.69
CA THR A 78 3.95 -8.37 -10.79
C THR A 78 3.69 -8.04 -9.32
N ILE A 79 3.65 -9.06 -8.48
CA ILE A 79 3.61 -8.94 -7.02
C ILE A 79 4.80 -9.71 -6.44
N ARG A 80 5.58 -9.03 -5.59
CA ARG A 80 6.67 -9.66 -4.84
C ARG A 80 6.12 -10.34 -3.59
N LEU A 81 6.33 -11.64 -3.50
CA LEU A 81 6.07 -12.45 -2.31
C LEU A 81 7.40 -13.04 -1.80
N LEU A 82 7.35 -13.81 -0.72
CA LEU A 82 8.54 -14.46 -0.14
C LEU A 82 9.27 -15.36 -1.16
N ASP A 83 8.54 -16.03 -2.05
CA ASP A 83 9.08 -17.01 -3.01
C ASP A 83 9.45 -16.40 -4.37
N GLY A 84 9.38 -15.07 -4.50
CA GLY A 84 9.75 -14.34 -5.72
C GLY A 84 8.67 -13.42 -6.27
N SER A 85 8.82 -13.03 -7.53
CA SER A 85 7.87 -12.13 -8.23
C SER A 85 6.88 -12.95 -9.06
N ILE A 86 5.59 -12.77 -8.84
CA ILE A 86 4.51 -13.48 -9.53
C ILE A 86 3.81 -12.51 -10.50
N PRO A 87 3.66 -12.86 -11.79
CA PRO A 87 2.86 -12.07 -12.73
C PRO A 87 1.39 -11.99 -12.30
N VAL A 88 0.79 -10.81 -12.40
CA VAL A 88 -0.64 -10.60 -12.12
C VAL A 88 -1.44 -10.77 -13.40
N GLY A 89 -2.35 -11.74 -13.40
CA GLY A 89 -3.28 -12.02 -14.49
C GLY A 89 -4.62 -11.31 -14.33
N LYS A 90 -5.43 -11.33 -15.41
CA LYS A 90 -6.78 -10.74 -15.46
C LYS A 90 -7.79 -11.40 -14.53
N ASP A 91 -7.50 -12.63 -14.13
CA ASP A 91 -8.35 -13.43 -13.24
C ASP A 91 -7.74 -13.47 -11.82
N ASP A 92 -6.78 -12.61 -11.50
CA ASP A 92 -6.27 -12.43 -10.15
C ASP A 92 -6.93 -11.22 -9.48
N ARG A 93 -7.00 -11.23 -8.15
CA ARG A 93 -7.40 -10.04 -7.38
C ARG A 93 -6.30 -9.62 -6.43
N LEU A 94 -6.16 -8.31 -6.27
CA LEU A 94 -5.23 -7.69 -5.34
C LEU A 94 -5.99 -6.79 -4.36
N LEU A 95 -5.72 -6.94 -3.07
CA LEU A 95 -6.08 -5.99 -2.03
C LEU A 95 -4.84 -5.21 -1.60
N PHE A 96 -4.91 -3.89 -1.58
CA PHE A 96 -3.88 -3.04 -0.99
C PHE A 96 -4.43 -2.38 0.28
N TYR A 97 -3.73 -2.54 1.40
CA TYR A 97 -4.09 -1.95 2.68
C TYR A 97 -2.90 -1.20 3.27
N PHE A 98 -3.15 0.03 3.74
CA PHE A 98 -2.16 0.85 4.43
C PHE A 98 -2.76 1.45 5.70
N ALA A 99 -2.07 1.30 6.82
CA ALA A 99 -2.30 2.03 8.05
C ALA A 99 -1.01 2.72 8.50
N GLY A 100 -1.08 4.03 8.72
CA GLY A 100 0.06 4.87 9.02
C GLY A 100 -0.30 6.34 8.87
N HIS A 101 0.70 7.23 8.99
CA HIS A 101 0.54 8.64 8.67
C HIS A 101 0.38 8.87 7.17
N GLY A 102 -0.49 9.83 6.84
CA GLY A 102 -0.62 10.39 5.50
C GLY A 102 -0.66 11.91 5.57
N ILE A 103 -0.31 12.55 4.45
CA ILE A 103 -0.26 14.02 4.33
C ILE A 103 -1.12 14.47 3.18
N ILE A 104 -1.85 15.57 3.40
CA ILE A 104 -2.42 16.41 2.36
C ILE A 104 -1.78 17.79 2.54
N PRO A 105 -0.89 18.24 1.63
CA PRO A 105 -0.30 19.57 1.71
C PRO A 105 -1.39 20.66 1.69
N LYS A 106 -1.19 21.74 2.45
CA LYS A 106 -2.22 22.77 2.67
C LYS A 106 -2.73 23.42 1.39
N ASP A 107 -1.86 23.61 0.40
CA ASP A 107 -2.22 24.23 -0.89
C ASP A 107 -3.15 23.34 -1.73
N GLY A 108 -3.22 22.04 -1.44
CA GLY A 108 -4.18 21.12 -2.07
C GLY A 108 -5.62 21.30 -1.58
N LEU A 109 -5.87 22.05 -0.49
CA LEU A 109 -7.21 22.23 0.08
C LEU A 109 -8.00 23.37 -0.61
N GLU A 110 -7.32 24.29 -1.29
CA GLU A 110 -7.96 25.44 -1.94
C GLU A 110 -8.46 25.11 -3.36
N ASP A 111 -7.83 24.16 -4.05
CA ASP A 111 -8.25 23.69 -5.37
C ASP A 111 -8.48 22.16 -5.36
N THR A 112 -9.74 21.77 -5.17
CA THR A 112 -10.17 20.37 -4.98
C THR A 112 -9.84 19.43 -6.15
N LYS A 113 -9.41 19.96 -7.30
CA LYS A 113 -9.00 19.16 -8.47
C LYS A 113 -7.63 18.49 -8.32
N ASP A 114 -6.74 19.05 -7.51
CA ASP A 114 -5.34 18.63 -7.40
C ASP A 114 -4.93 18.25 -5.97
N LEU A 115 -5.86 17.70 -5.18
CA LEU A 115 -5.57 17.11 -3.87
C LEU A 115 -4.57 15.94 -4.01
N VAL A 116 -3.28 16.22 -3.82
CA VAL A 116 -2.24 15.20 -3.77
C VAL A 116 -2.07 14.71 -2.34
N ALA A 117 -2.65 13.54 -2.05
CA ALA A 117 -2.38 12.83 -0.81
C ALA A 117 -1.13 11.98 -0.91
N TYR A 118 -0.38 11.89 0.19
CA TYR A 118 0.85 11.11 0.31
C TYR A 118 0.73 10.13 1.48
N LEU A 119 1.30 8.93 1.33
CA LEU A 119 1.52 7.98 2.41
C LEU A 119 2.94 8.15 2.94
N ALA A 120 3.11 8.19 4.25
CA ALA A 120 4.42 8.34 4.88
C ALA A 120 5.08 6.97 5.15
N PRO A 121 6.22 6.66 4.50
CA PRO A 121 7.05 5.52 4.87
C PRO A 121 7.64 5.68 6.27
N GLN A 122 8.12 4.57 6.84
CA GLN A 122 8.60 4.52 8.23
C GLN A 122 9.84 5.41 8.48
N ASP A 123 10.68 5.56 7.46
CA ASP A 123 11.91 6.36 7.45
C ASP A 123 11.69 7.80 6.97
N ALA A 124 10.46 8.23 6.73
CA ALA A 124 10.15 9.62 6.39
C ALA A 124 10.53 10.58 7.53
N ASN A 125 11.12 11.72 7.16
CA ASN A 125 11.54 12.76 8.10
C ASN A 125 10.36 13.65 8.51
N GLY A 126 10.16 13.91 9.79
CA GLY A 126 9.06 14.73 10.31
C GLY A 126 9.11 16.20 9.89
N GLY A 127 10.27 16.72 9.51
CA GLY A 127 10.39 18.04 8.88
C GLY A 127 9.61 18.16 7.57
N ILE A 128 9.30 17.04 6.91
CA ILE A 128 8.56 17.03 5.64
C ILE A 128 7.13 17.57 5.77
N PHE A 129 6.52 17.52 6.95
CA PHE A 129 5.17 18.07 7.18
C PHE A 129 5.11 19.59 7.04
N LEU A 130 6.26 20.27 7.03
CA LEU A 130 6.40 21.72 6.87
C LEU A 130 6.89 22.12 5.47
N GLU A 131 7.25 21.15 4.62
CA GLU A 131 7.71 21.40 3.26
C GLU A 131 6.53 21.74 2.34
N THR A 132 6.76 22.61 1.37
CA THR A 132 5.78 23.01 0.34
C THR A 132 6.23 22.68 -1.07
N ASP A 133 7.51 22.33 -1.25
CA ASP A 133 8.05 21.84 -2.53
C ASP A 133 7.60 20.39 -2.80
N PHE A 134 6.61 20.24 -3.69
CA PHE A 134 6.05 18.94 -4.08
C PHE A 134 7.09 17.98 -4.66
N GLU A 135 8.12 18.47 -5.37
CA GLU A 135 9.15 17.61 -5.94
C GLU A 135 10.01 16.98 -4.84
N LYS A 136 10.31 17.73 -3.78
CA LYS A 136 11.01 17.18 -2.61
C LYS A 136 10.13 16.21 -1.82
N ILE A 137 8.86 16.55 -1.61
CA ILE A 137 7.89 15.67 -0.93
C ILE A 137 7.78 14.33 -1.65
N SER A 138 7.68 14.34 -2.98
CA SER A 138 7.50 13.12 -3.78
C SER A 138 8.72 12.18 -3.82
N LYS A 139 9.89 12.65 -3.34
CA LYS A 139 11.13 11.86 -3.23
C LYS A 139 11.28 11.13 -1.91
N VAL A 140 10.46 11.46 -0.92
CA VAL A 140 10.56 10.86 0.43
C VAL A 140 9.22 10.30 0.94
N LEU A 141 8.10 10.69 0.31
CA LEU A 141 6.78 10.14 0.57
C LEU A 141 6.21 9.47 -0.67
N LEU A 142 5.28 8.54 -0.47
CA LEU A 142 4.62 7.84 -1.56
C LEU A 142 3.37 8.59 -2.02
N PRO A 143 3.33 9.17 -3.24
CA PRO A 143 2.12 9.85 -3.70
C PRO A 143 1.01 8.84 -3.98
N MET A 144 -0.18 9.02 -3.39
CA MET A 144 -1.33 8.12 -3.59
C MET A 144 -1.77 8.08 -5.06
N LYS A 145 -1.55 9.16 -5.81
CA LYS A 145 -1.77 9.18 -7.26
C LYS A 145 -0.87 8.18 -7.98
N LYS A 146 0.43 8.13 -7.67
CA LYS A 146 1.36 7.15 -8.26
C LYS A 146 0.97 5.72 -7.89
N LEU A 147 0.52 5.49 -6.65
CA LEU A 147 -0.01 4.20 -6.22
C LEU A 147 -1.25 3.79 -7.03
N ARG A 148 -2.25 4.68 -7.11
CA ARG A 148 -3.48 4.43 -7.89
C ARG A 148 -3.16 4.14 -9.34
N ASP A 149 -2.31 4.96 -9.97
CA ASP A 149 -1.96 4.83 -11.38
C ASP A 149 -1.24 3.48 -11.62
N ALA A 150 -0.29 3.09 -10.76
CA ALA A 150 0.37 1.78 -10.85
C ALA A 150 -0.59 0.59 -10.64
N LEU A 151 -1.56 0.71 -9.73
CA LEU A 151 -2.59 -0.31 -9.54
C LEU A 151 -3.53 -0.42 -10.76
N ALA A 152 -3.83 0.70 -11.41
CA ALA A 152 -4.68 0.75 -12.61
C ALA A 152 -4.02 0.13 -13.85
N GLU A 153 -2.70 -0.02 -13.86
CA GLU A 153 -1.97 -0.72 -14.93
C GLU A 153 -2.05 -2.25 -14.82
N LEU A 154 -2.49 -2.78 -13.66
CA LEU A 154 -2.68 -4.21 -13.48
C LEU A 154 -3.84 -4.73 -14.36
N PRO A 155 -3.77 -5.96 -14.87
CA PRO A 155 -4.85 -6.52 -15.67
C PRO A 155 -6.14 -6.66 -14.85
N CYS A 156 -7.22 -5.99 -15.28
CA CYS A 156 -8.56 -6.20 -14.72
C CYS A 156 -9.39 -7.15 -15.59
N PRO A 157 -10.27 -7.98 -15.00
CA PRO A 157 -11.25 -8.72 -15.76
C PRO A 157 -12.17 -7.75 -16.51
N ARG A 158 -12.44 -8.02 -17.79
CA ARG A 158 -13.42 -7.28 -18.60
C ARG A 158 -14.82 -7.80 -18.36
#